data_AF-A0A1U9NJP2-F1
#
_entry.id   AF-A0A1U9NJP2-F1
#
_cell.length_a   1.000
_cell.length_b   1.000
_cell.length_c   1.000
_cell.angle_alpha   90.00
_cell.angle_beta   90.00
_cell.angle_gamma   90.00
#
_symmetry.space_group_name_H-M   'P 1'
#
loop_
_entity.id
_entity.type
_entity.pdbx_description
1 polymer ?
#
loop_
_entity_poly.entity_id
_entity_poly.type
_entity_poly.pdbx_seq_one_letter_code
_entity_poly.pdbx_strand_id
1 'polypeptide(L)'
;MSDQPYKAINDFCKIITQLPDKEMAEEVVYWACYAAGKLPEPTGLEPVPKRKMNAIFWDLTIEDLRNKLIELHEKYRIDQQLLILGELEFVKNHLIGIADPKKLEKNRQLVEALEEQLKLPQNKRIECLADDSILGMMQTARDLISNFDQRRSKAENALSFIIDKQADHFTARYWSLLLEKDLQRKRKKEDK
;
A
#
# COMPACT_ATOMS: atom_id res chain seq x y z
N MET A 1 -8.57 -27.33 13.73
CA MET A 1 -8.11 -26.32 12.75
C MET A 1 -7.91 -27.02 11.41
N SER A 2 -8.49 -26.51 10.32
CA SER A 2 -8.45 -27.15 8.99
C SER A 2 -7.03 -27.25 8.42
N ASP A 3 -6.74 -28.32 7.67
CA ASP A 3 -5.41 -28.64 7.14
C ASP A 3 -5.20 -28.06 5.73
N GLN A 4 -5.48 -26.77 5.55
CA GLN A 4 -5.36 -26.12 4.24
C GLN A 4 -3.89 -25.94 3.84
N PRO A 5 -3.50 -26.27 2.60
CA PRO A 5 -2.18 -25.95 2.07
C PRO A 5 -2.00 -24.43 2.00
N TYR A 6 -0.75 -23.97 2.15
CA TYR A 6 -0.38 -22.54 2.07
C TYR A 6 -1.13 -21.65 3.05
N LYS A 7 -1.35 -22.14 4.28
CA LYS A 7 -2.20 -21.46 5.26
C LYS A 7 -1.76 -20.02 5.56
N ALA A 8 -0.45 -19.75 5.72
CA ALA A 8 0.02 -18.39 5.99
C ALA A 8 -0.22 -17.46 4.80
N ILE A 9 -0.03 -17.95 3.58
CA ILE A 9 -0.32 -17.20 2.35
C ILE A 9 -1.80 -16.88 2.25
N ASN A 10 -2.67 -17.87 2.47
CA ASN A 10 -4.12 -17.65 2.42
C ASN A 10 -4.60 -16.70 3.53
N ASP A 11 -4.07 -16.83 4.76
CA ASP A 11 -4.41 -15.94 5.87
C ASP A 11 -3.93 -14.50 5.59
N PHE A 12 -2.75 -14.31 5.00
CA PHE A 12 -2.25 -13.00 4.57
C PHE A 12 -3.16 -12.36 3.50
N CYS A 13 -3.48 -13.10 2.44
CA CYS A 13 -4.38 -12.63 1.39
C CYS A 13 -5.76 -12.26 1.96
N LYS A 14 -6.25 -13.03 2.93
CA LYS A 14 -7.52 -12.74 3.63
C LYS A 14 -7.44 -11.45 4.46
N ILE A 15 -6.32 -11.14 5.08
CA ILE A 15 -6.15 -9.87 5.81
C ILE A 15 -6.27 -8.69 4.84
N ILE A 16 -5.62 -8.76 3.68
CA ILE A 16 -5.68 -7.68 2.67
C ILE A 16 -7.12 -7.48 2.16
N THR A 17 -7.87 -8.55 1.90
CA THR A 17 -9.27 -8.42 1.41
C THR A 17 -10.23 -7.86 2.45
N GLN A 18 -9.85 -7.81 3.72
CA GLN A 18 -10.63 -7.25 4.81
C GLN A 18 -10.30 -5.79 5.13
N LEU A 19 -9.40 -5.16 4.36
CA LEU A 19 -9.12 -3.74 4.52
C LEU A 19 -10.40 -2.90 4.36
N PRO A 20 -10.62 -1.90 5.23
CA PRO A 20 -11.88 -1.18 5.29
C PRO A 20 -12.12 -0.25 4.09
N ASP A 21 -11.05 0.31 3.52
CA ASP A 21 -11.12 1.18 2.34
C ASP A 21 -10.70 0.39 1.09
N LYS A 22 -11.60 0.34 0.10
CA LYS A 22 -11.41 -0.47 -1.11
C LYS A 22 -10.26 0.04 -1.98
N GLU A 23 -10.13 1.35 -2.15
CA GLU A 23 -9.05 1.94 -2.96
C GLU A 23 -7.68 1.64 -2.33
N MET A 24 -7.60 1.74 -1.00
CA MET A 24 -6.40 1.39 -0.26
C MET A 24 -6.12 -0.11 -0.30
N ALA A 25 -7.15 -0.97 -0.32
CA ALA A 25 -6.98 -2.40 -0.50
C ALA A 25 -6.38 -2.74 -1.88
N GLU A 26 -6.89 -2.10 -2.94
CA GLU A 26 -6.35 -2.23 -4.31
C GLU A 26 -4.89 -1.75 -4.39
N GLU A 27 -4.59 -0.62 -3.75
CA GLU A 27 -3.21 -0.11 -3.65
C GLU A 27 -2.29 -1.08 -2.91
N VAL A 28 -2.73 -1.65 -1.78
CA VAL A 28 -1.95 -2.64 -1.02
C VAL A 28 -1.72 -3.92 -1.84
N VAL A 29 -2.72 -4.41 -2.57
CA VAL A 29 -2.56 -5.56 -3.47
C VAL A 29 -1.53 -5.27 -4.55
N TYR A 30 -1.58 -4.08 -5.15
CA TYR A 30 -0.62 -3.66 -6.17
C TYR A 30 0.81 -3.70 -5.63
N TRP A 31 1.06 -3.06 -4.48
CA TRP A 31 2.41 -2.98 -3.90
C TRP A 31 2.92 -4.32 -3.37
N ALA A 32 2.05 -5.16 -2.81
CA ALA A 32 2.41 -6.52 -2.42
C ALA A 32 2.77 -7.38 -3.65
N CYS A 33 2.00 -7.28 -4.73
CA CYS A 33 2.36 -7.96 -5.97
C CYS A 33 3.72 -7.47 -6.52
N TYR A 34 3.93 -6.15 -6.51
CA TYR A 34 5.20 -5.55 -6.92
C TYR A 34 6.38 -6.09 -6.10
N ALA A 35 6.24 -6.15 -4.77
CA ALA A 35 7.25 -6.69 -3.86
C ALA A 35 7.53 -8.18 -4.11
N ALA A 36 6.48 -8.97 -4.39
CA ALA A 36 6.60 -10.38 -4.76
C ALA A 36 7.24 -10.61 -6.15
N GLY A 37 7.69 -9.55 -6.83
CA GLY A 37 8.34 -9.60 -8.13
C GLY A 37 7.37 -9.80 -9.30
N LYS A 38 6.07 -9.50 -9.12
CA LYS A 38 5.17 -9.25 -10.25
C LYS A 38 5.48 -7.86 -10.77
N LEU A 39 6.53 -7.78 -11.59
CA LEU A 39 6.86 -6.54 -12.27
C LEU A 39 5.73 -6.21 -13.25
N PRO A 40 5.19 -4.99 -13.21
CA PRO A 40 4.35 -4.53 -14.29
C PRO A 40 5.14 -4.57 -15.59
N GLU A 41 4.63 -5.23 -16.64
CA GLU A 41 5.28 -5.18 -17.95
C GLU A 41 5.41 -3.71 -18.37
N PRO A 42 6.57 -3.21 -18.81
CA PRO A 42 6.69 -1.78 -19.14
C PRO A 42 5.74 -1.30 -20.27
N THR A 43 5.08 -2.22 -20.99
CA THR A 43 4.19 -1.94 -22.11
C THR A 43 2.70 -2.27 -21.89
N GLY A 44 2.30 -2.90 -20.79
CA GLY A 44 0.95 -3.50 -20.65
C GLY A 44 -0.20 -2.51 -20.35
N LEU A 45 -0.06 -1.27 -20.81
CA LEU A 45 -1.22 -0.46 -21.15
C LEU A 45 -1.74 -0.94 -22.50
N GLU A 46 -2.50 -2.04 -22.54
CA GLU A 46 -3.48 -2.15 -23.62
C GLU A 46 -4.61 -1.16 -23.30
N PRO A 47 -4.83 -0.13 -24.15
CA PRO A 47 -5.91 0.81 -23.93
C PRO A 47 -7.24 0.08 -24.05
N VAL A 48 -7.84 -0.26 -22.91
CA VAL A 48 -9.22 -0.75 -22.87
C VAL A 48 -10.13 0.42 -23.24
N PRO A 49 -10.97 0.31 -24.29
CA PRO A 49 -11.90 1.37 -24.65
C PRO A 49 -12.86 1.57 -23.46
N LYS A 50 -12.75 2.74 -22.79
CA LYS A 50 -13.59 3.29 -21.68
C LYS A 50 -12.89 3.52 -20.33
N ARG A 51 -11.65 3.11 -20.09
CA ARG A 51 -10.95 3.48 -18.84
C ARG A 51 -10.36 4.89 -18.93
N LYS A 52 -10.68 5.74 -17.95
CA LYS A 52 -10.00 7.04 -17.80
C LYS A 52 -8.52 6.77 -17.46
N MET A 53 -7.61 7.39 -18.21
CA MET A 53 -6.15 7.27 -18.11
C MET A 53 -5.51 7.72 -16.77
N ASN A 54 -6.27 7.88 -15.69
CA ASN A 54 -5.80 8.51 -14.46
C ASN A 54 -5.33 7.49 -13.39
N ALA A 55 -5.31 6.20 -13.70
CA ALA A 55 -4.91 5.15 -12.78
C ALA A 55 -3.76 4.34 -13.38
N ILE A 56 -2.53 4.64 -12.96
CA ILE A 56 -1.39 3.70 -13.09
C ILE A 56 -1.60 2.64 -12.01
N PHE A 57 -2.62 1.80 -12.18
CA PHE A 57 -2.76 0.59 -11.39
C PHE A 57 -3.00 -0.52 -12.39
N TRP A 58 -2.03 -1.42 -12.43
CA TRP A 58 -2.22 -2.72 -13.06
C TRP A 58 -3.37 -3.39 -12.33
N ASP A 59 -4.26 -4.07 -13.07
CA ASP A 59 -5.38 -4.82 -12.51
C ASP A 59 -4.89 -6.10 -11.80
N LEU A 60 -3.97 -5.93 -10.84
CA LEU A 60 -3.46 -7.02 -10.02
C LEU A 60 -4.52 -7.35 -8.97
N THR A 61 -4.85 -8.63 -8.88
CA THR A 61 -5.85 -9.13 -7.95
C THR A 61 -5.18 -9.80 -6.74
N ILE A 62 -5.97 -10.01 -5.69
CA ILE A 62 -5.49 -10.80 -4.55
C ILE A 62 -5.11 -12.24 -4.95
N GLU A 63 -5.74 -12.77 -6.00
CA GLU A 63 -5.45 -14.10 -6.52
C GLU A 63 -4.10 -14.12 -7.25
N ASP A 64 -3.73 -13.04 -7.93
CA ASP A 64 -2.41 -12.89 -8.54
C ASP A 64 -1.30 -12.88 -7.49
N LEU A 65 -1.51 -12.15 -6.39
CA LEU A 65 -0.61 -12.15 -5.24
C LEU A 65 -0.48 -13.55 -4.65
N ARG A 66 -1.62 -14.19 -4.36
CA ARG A 66 -1.67 -15.55 -3.81
C ARG A 66 -0.90 -16.53 -4.67
N ASN A 67 -1.17 -16.56 -5.97
CA ASN A 67 -0.50 -17.46 -6.91
C ASN A 67 0.99 -17.19 -7.00
N LYS A 68 1.40 -15.92 -6.95
CA LYS A 68 2.83 -15.58 -6.95
C LYS A 68 3.53 -16.06 -5.68
N LEU A 69 2.93 -15.84 -4.51
CA LEU A 69 3.50 -16.29 -3.23
C LEU A 69 3.59 -17.82 -3.16
N ILE A 70 2.59 -18.54 -3.69
CA ILE A 70 2.64 -20.00 -3.80
C ILE A 70 3.77 -20.43 -4.75
N GLU A 71 3.91 -19.79 -5.92
CA GLU A 71 5.03 -20.05 -6.84
C GLU A 71 6.39 -19.87 -6.14
N LEU A 72 6.56 -18.77 -5.41
CA LEU A 72 7.79 -18.47 -4.66
C LEU A 72 8.09 -19.56 -3.62
N HIS A 73 7.07 -20.02 -2.90
CA HIS A 73 7.21 -21.07 -1.90
C HIS A 73 7.52 -22.43 -2.53
N GLU A 74 6.81 -22.83 -3.58
CA GLU A 74 6.94 -24.16 -4.18
C GLU A 74 8.22 -24.31 -5.01
N LYS A 75 8.46 -23.34 -5.91
CA LYS A 75 9.54 -23.40 -6.92
C LYS A 75 10.88 -23.00 -6.33
N TYR A 76 10.90 -21.97 -5.49
CA TYR A 76 12.13 -21.41 -4.93
C TYR A 76 12.36 -21.84 -3.48
N ARG A 77 11.46 -22.67 -2.91
CA ARG A 77 11.58 -23.22 -1.55
C ARG A 77 11.72 -22.15 -0.46
N ILE A 78 11.16 -20.96 -0.69
CA ILE A 78 11.15 -19.90 0.31
C ILE A 78 10.08 -20.22 1.35
N ASP A 79 10.44 -20.18 2.63
CA ASP A 79 9.49 -20.44 3.71
C ASP A 79 8.36 -19.41 3.71
N GLN A 80 7.12 -19.87 3.96
CA GLN A 80 5.95 -18.98 3.99
C GLN A 80 6.11 -17.87 5.04
N GLN A 81 6.79 -18.15 6.16
CA GLN A 81 7.07 -17.15 7.19
C GLN A 81 7.92 -15.99 6.64
N LEU A 82 8.97 -16.29 5.88
CA LEU A 82 9.83 -15.27 5.28
C LEU A 82 9.08 -14.45 4.23
N LEU A 83 8.31 -15.13 3.37
CA LEU A 83 7.48 -14.46 2.37
C LEU A 83 6.50 -13.48 3.03
N ILE A 84 5.71 -13.95 4.00
CA ILE A 84 4.67 -13.12 4.61
C ILE A 84 5.24 -11.98 5.45
N LEU A 85 6.32 -12.21 6.21
CA LEU A 85 6.95 -11.14 6.97
C LEU A 85 7.58 -10.09 6.05
N GLY A 86 8.18 -10.50 4.94
CA GLY A 86 8.72 -9.58 3.93
C GLY A 86 7.64 -8.72 3.29
N GLU A 87 6.54 -9.34 2.84
CA GLU A 87 5.40 -8.64 2.27
C GLU A 87 4.74 -7.66 3.25
N LEU A 88 4.48 -8.11 4.48
CA LEU A 88 3.91 -7.24 5.52
C LEU A 88 4.81 -6.05 5.80
N GLU A 89 6.13 -6.26 5.89
CA GLU A 89 7.07 -5.18 6.15
C GLU A 89 7.14 -4.19 5.00
N PHE A 90 7.14 -4.68 3.76
CA PHE A 90 7.10 -3.82 2.57
C PHE A 90 5.83 -2.96 2.53
N VAL A 91 4.67 -3.59 2.70
CA VAL A 91 3.36 -2.90 2.70
C VAL A 91 3.28 -1.86 3.82
N LYS A 92 3.71 -2.21 5.04
CA LYS A 92 3.73 -1.25 6.17
C LYS A 92 4.63 -0.05 5.85
N ASN A 93 5.83 -0.28 5.34
CA ASN A 93 6.76 0.80 4.99
C ASN A 93 6.20 1.71 3.89
N HIS A 94 5.52 1.15 2.90
CA HIS A 94 4.79 1.92 1.89
C HIS A 94 3.71 2.81 2.53
N LEU A 95 2.86 2.24 3.38
CA LEU A 95 1.80 2.98 4.07
C LEU A 95 2.36 4.06 5.00
N ILE A 96 3.47 3.81 5.70
CA ILE A 96 4.19 4.81 6.51
C ILE A 96 4.62 6.00 5.63
N GLY A 97 5.15 5.72 4.43
CA GLY A 97 5.55 6.77 3.48
C GLY A 97 4.39 7.57 2.87
N ILE A 98 3.16 7.07 2.92
CA ILE A 98 1.94 7.83 2.58
C ILE A 98 1.42 8.58 3.80
N ALA A 99 1.47 7.94 4.97
CA ALA A 99 1.02 8.48 6.25
C ALA A 99 1.89 9.65 6.75
N ASP A 100 3.09 9.87 6.18
CA ASP A 100 3.99 10.94 6.60
C ASP A 100 3.34 12.34 6.47
N PRO A 101 3.08 13.03 7.61
CA PRO A 101 2.46 14.35 7.59
C PRO A 101 3.32 15.42 6.91
N LYS A 102 4.63 15.20 6.79
CA LYS A 102 5.59 16.18 6.25
C LYS A 102 5.60 16.24 4.72
N LYS A 103 4.96 15.30 4.03
CA LYS A 103 5.04 15.17 2.56
C LYS A 103 4.56 16.41 1.80
N LEU A 104 3.61 17.16 2.37
CA LEU A 104 3.09 18.41 1.80
C LEU A 104 3.40 19.66 2.63
N GLU A 105 4.42 19.61 3.49
CA GLU A 105 4.79 20.74 4.32
C GLU A 105 5.11 22.00 3.51
N LYS A 106 5.81 21.83 2.37
CA LYS A 106 6.10 22.94 1.43
C LYS A 106 4.84 23.58 0.87
N ASN A 107 3.78 22.80 0.62
CA ASN A 107 2.53 23.32 0.10
C ASN A 107 1.77 24.11 1.17
N ARG A 108 1.85 23.68 2.44
CA ARG A 108 1.27 24.43 3.57
C ARG A 108 1.97 25.78 3.75
N GLN A 109 3.30 25.76 3.76
CA GLN A 109 4.12 26.97 3.80
C GLN A 109 3.85 27.91 2.61
N LEU A 110 3.60 27.36 1.42
CA LEU A 110 3.20 28.14 0.25
C LEU A 110 1.85 28.83 0.46
N VAL A 111 0.85 28.11 0.98
CA VAL A 111 -0.48 28.70 1.28
C VAL A 111 -0.34 29.85 2.28
N GLU A 112 0.41 29.64 3.38
CA GLU A 112 0.67 30.69 4.37
C GLU A 112 1.38 31.91 3.76
N ALA A 113 2.40 31.68 2.93
CA ALA A 113 3.11 32.76 2.26
C ALA A 113 2.20 33.56 1.32
N LEU A 114 1.34 32.88 0.55
CA LEU A 114 0.37 33.52 -0.35
C LEU A 114 -0.73 34.28 0.43
N GLU A 115 -1.17 33.77 1.58
CA GLU A 115 -2.08 34.47 2.49
C GLU A 115 -1.48 35.77 3.01
N GLU A 116 -0.18 35.78 3.35
CA GLU A 116 0.52 37.02 3.73
C GLU A 116 0.62 38.01 2.57
N GLN A 117 0.84 37.54 1.33
CA GLN A 117 0.87 38.42 0.15
C GLN A 117 -0.49 39.13 -0.08
N LEU A 118 -1.62 38.45 0.16
CA LEU A 118 -2.95 39.07 0.01
C LEU A 118 -3.19 40.22 0.98
N LYS A 119 -2.54 40.22 2.16
CA LYS A 119 -2.64 41.31 3.13
C LYS A 119 -1.90 42.58 2.68
N LEU A 120 -0.99 42.47 1.71
CA LEU A 120 -0.22 43.58 1.17
C LEU A 120 -0.96 44.23 0.00
N PRO A 121 -0.83 45.56 -0.18
CA PRO A 121 -1.19 46.22 -1.44
C PRO A 121 -0.40 45.59 -2.60
N GLN A 122 -1.02 45.46 -3.78
CA GLN A 122 -0.45 44.75 -4.93
C GLN A 122 0.99 45.17 -5.29
N ASN A 123 1.29 46.47 -5.22
CA ASN A 123 2.62 47.01 -5.53
C ASN A 123 3.72 46.67 -4.50
N LYS A 124 3.36 46.12 -3.35
CA LYS A 124 4.27 45.64 -2.31
C LYS A 124 4.40 44.12 -2.29
N ARG A 125 3.67 43.41 -3.15
CA ARG A 125 3.71 41.95 -3.26
C ARG A 125 4.91 41.49 -4.08
N ILE A 126 5.34 40.26 -3.82
CA ILE A 126 6.27 39.54 -4.70
C ILE A 126 5.63 39.48 -6.10
N GLU A 127 6.41 39.86 -7.12
CA GLU A 127 5.99 39.86 -8.53
C GLU A 127 4.75 40.71 -8.85
N CYS A 128 4.32 41.60 -7.93
CA CYS A 128 3.13 42.44 -8.09
C CYS A 128 1.86 41.65 -8.46
N LEU A 129 1.75 40.41 -7.97
CA LEU A 129 0.67 39.48 -8.34
C LEU A 129 -0.71 40.04 -8.01
N ALA A 130 -1.64 39.85 -8.96
CA ALA A 130 -3.05 40.17 -8.78
C ALA A 130 -3.74 39.20 -7.81
N ASP A 131 -4.82 39.66 -7.17
CA ASP A 131 -5.58 38.87 -6.20
C ASP A 131 -6.04 37.52 -6.79
N ASP A 132 -6.62 37.54 -8.00
CA ASP A 132 -7.12 36.33 -8.67
C ASP A 132 -6.02 35.28 -8.90
N SER A 133 -4.80 35.72 -9.23
CA SER A 133 -3.66 34.81 -9.43
C SER A 133 -3.25 34.15 -8.11
N ILE A 134 -3.17 34.93 -7.03
CA ILE A 134 -2.82 34.41 -5.71
C ILE A 134 -3.90 33.44 -5.22
N LEU A 135 -5.18 33.81 -5.36
CA LEU A 135 -6.30 32.97 -4.98
C LEU A 135 -6.33 31.65 -5.76
N GLY A 136 -6.04 31.67 -7.07
CA GLY A 136 -5.96 30.45 -7.89
C GLY A 136 -4.82 29.52 -7.47
N MET A 137 -3.64 30.07 -7.16
CA MET A 137 -2.50 29.30 -6.65
C MET A 137 -2.79 28.70 -5.28
N MET A 138 -3.39 29.50 -4.37
CA MET A 138 -3.81 29.03 -3.05
C MET A 138 -4.84 27.91 -3.14
N GLN A 139 -5.84 28.05 -4.01
CA GLN A 139 -6.87 27.04 -4.19
C GLN A 139 -6.25 25.72 -4.66
N THR A 140 -5.38 25.76 -5.66
CA THR A 140 -4.66 24.57 -6.16
C THR A 140 -3.85 23.91 -5.05
N ALA A 141 -3.11 24.68 -4.25
CA ALA A 141 -2.32 24.16 -3.15
C ALA A 141 -3.20 23.54 -2.05
N ARG A 142 -4.33 24.18 -1.71
CA ARG A 142 -5.31 23.67 -0.73
C ARG A 142 -5.98 22.39 -1.20
N ASP A 143 -6.34 22.28 -2.48
CA ASP A 143 -6.92 21.07 -3.06
C ASP A 143 -5.92 19.91 -2.99
N LEU A 144 -4.63 20.17 -3.28
CA LEU A 144 -3.57 19.18 -3.12
C LEU A 144 -3.43 18.73 -1.66
N ILE A 145 -3.45 19.67 -0.71
CA ILE A 145 -3.37 19.37 0.74
C ILE A 145 -4.56 18.51 1.16
N SER A 146 -5.78 18.92 0.82
CA SER A 146 -7.02 18.21 1.18
C SER A 146 -7.04 16.78 0.64
N ASN A 147 -6.73 16.61 -0.65
CA ASN A 147 -6.67 15.29 -1.27
C ASN A 147 -5.60 14.40 -0.63
N PHE A 148 -4.45 14.97 -0.29
CA PHE A 148 -3.39 14.24 0.38
C PHE A 148 -3.78 13.86 1.81
N ASP A 149 -4.38 14.76 2.59
CA ASP A 149 -4.80 14.47 3.96
C ASP A 149 -5.88 13.37 4.01
N GLN A 150 -6.79 13.33 3.03
CA GLN A 150 -7.72 12.22 2.87
C GLN A 150 -6.97 10.90 2.62
N ARG A 151 -6.03 10.89 1.68
CA ARG A 151 -5.24 9.68 1.37
C ARG A 151 -4.36 9.26 2.55
N ARG A 152 -3.79 10.22 3.28
CA ARG A 152 -2.99 10.02 4.50
C ARG A 152 -3.82 9.32 5.57
N SER A 153 -5.02 9.84 5.86
CA SER A 153 -5.93 9.23 6.83
C SER A 153 -6.34 7.81 6.44
N LYS A 154 -6.60 7.56 5.15
CA LYS A 154 -6.85 6.19 4.64
C LYS A 154 -5.65 5.27 4.88
N ALA A 155 -4.43 5.75 4.64
CA ALA A 155 -3.21 4.97 4.84
C ALA A 155 -2.92 4.69 6.32
N GLU A 156 -3.17 5.66 7.20
CA GLU A 156 -3.07 5.50 8.66
C GLU A 156 -4.03 4.41 9.16
N ASN A 157 -5.28 4.45 8.71
CA ASN A 157 -6.29 3.45 9.06
C ASN A 157 -5.92 2.05 8.54
N ALA A 158 -5.42 1.95 7.30
CA ALA A 158 -4.95 0.69 6.73
C ALA A 158 -3.73 0.14 7.46
N LEU A 159 -2.78 1.00 7.83
CA LEU A 159 -1.58 0.63 8.59
C LEU A 159 -1.96 0.08 9.96
N SER A 160 -2.82 0.80 10.70
CA SER A 160 -3.33 0.34 12.00
C SER A 160 -4.02 -1.03 11.86
N PHE A 161 -4.90 -1.17 10.87
CA PHE A 161 -5.59 -2.42 10.60
C PHE A 161 -4.61 -3.58 10.33
N ILE A 162 -3.59 -3.37 9.50
CA ILE A 162 -2.59 -4.41 9.18
C ILE A 162 -1.78 -4.79 10.42
N ILE A 163 -1.35 -3.81 11.22
CA ILE A 163 -0.61 -4.06 12.47
C ILE A 163 -1.45 -4.91 13.43
N ASP A 164 -2.70 -4.53 13.65
CA ASP A 164 -3.62 -5.26 14.54
C ASP A 164 -3.85 -6.69 14.03
N LYS A 165 -4.17 -6.85 12.74
CA LYS A 165 -4.39 -8.17 12.14
C LYS A 165 -3.14 -9.03 12.12
N GLN A 166 -1.97 -8.45 11.92
CA GLN A 166 -0.70 -9.16 12.02
C GLN A 166 -0.50 -9.71 13.43
N ALA A 167 -0.71 -8.89 14.46
CA ALA A 167 -0.57 -9.30 15.86
C ALA A 167 -1.55 -10.44 16.21
N ASP A 168 -2.79 -10.37 15.73
CA ASP A 168 -3.83 -11.38 15.98
C ASP A 168 -3.56 -12.72 15.28
N HIS A 169 -3.13 -12.68 14.01
CA HIS A 169 -3.06 -13.88 13.16
C HIS A 169 -1.68 -14.54 13.18
N PHE A 170 -0.61 -13.75 13.14
CA PHE A 170 0.76 -14.22 12.92
C PHE A 170 1.59 -14.24 14.21
N THR A 171 1.03 -14.84 15.25
CA THR A 171 1.69 -15.01 16.56
C THR A 171 2.88 -15.96 16.49
N ALA A 172 3.80 -15.90 17.47
CA ALA A 172 4.89 -16.87 17.59
C ALA A 172 4.37 -18.32 17.60
N ARG A 173 3.28 -18.58 18.33
CA ARG A 173 2.61 -19.88 18.38
C ARG A 173 2.09 -20.33 17.02
N TYR A 174 1.53 -19.42 16.22
CA TYR A 174 1.08 -19.72 14.87
C TYR A 174 2.23 -20.21 13.99
N TRP A 175 3.38 -19.53 14.03
CA TRP A 175 4.56 -19.92 13.26
C TRP A 175 5.13 -21.26 13.72
N SER A 176 5.24 -21.51 15.03
CA SER A 176 5.69 -22.79 15.57
C SER A 176 4.81 -23.95 15.08
N LEU A 177 3.49 -23.79 15.09
CA LEU A 177 2.55 -24.81 14.63
C LEU A 177 2.69 -25.10 13.13
N LEU A 178 2.98 -24.09 12.30
CA LEU A 178 3.24 -24.29 10.87
C LEU A 178 4.54 -25.07 10.64
N LEU A 179 5.62 -24.68 11.34
CA LEU A 179 6.92 -25.36 11.24
C LEU A 179 6.82 -26.83 11.67
N GLU A 180 6.15 -27.13 12.78
CA GLU A 180 5.92 -28.51 13.25
C GLU A 180 5.19 -29.36 12.20
N LYS A 181 4.16 -28.80 11.58
CA LYS A 181 3.41 -29.50 10.52
C LYS A 181 4.26 -29.77 9.28
N ASP A 182 5.07 -28.81 8.86
CA ASP A 182 5.94 -28.98 7.70
C ASP A 182 7.05 -30.00 7.97
N LEU A 183 7.60 -30.03 9.20
CA LEU A 183 8.53 -31.07 9.63
C LEU A 183 7.88 -32.46 9.64
N GLN A 184 6.65 -32.60 10.15
CA GLN A 184 5.92 -33.86 10.12
C GLN A 184 5.64 -34.35 8.69
N ARG A 185 5.33 -33.44 7.76
CA ARG A 185 5.13 -33.76 6.34
C ARG A 185 6.42 -34.22 5.66
N LYS A 186 7.56 -33.61 5.99
CA LYS A 186 8.87 -34.03 5.48
C LYS A 186 9.23 -35.44 5.95
N ARG A 187 9.10 -35.73 7.25
CA ARG A 187 9.35 -37.08 7.82
C ARG A 187 8.51 -38.17 7.14
N LYS A 188 7.20 -37.92 6.94
CA LYS A 188 6.31 -38.87 6.24
C LYS A 188 6.65 -39.12 4.76
N LYS A 189 7.42 -38.24 4.13
CA LYS A 189 7.90 -38.43 2.74
C LYS A 189 9.23 -39.18 2.69
N GLU A 190 10.01 -39.16 3.77
CA GLU A 190 11.28 -39.91 3.88
C GLU A 190 11.04 -41.37 4.26
N ASP A 191 9.92 -41.67 4.94
CA ASP A 191 9.50 -43.03 5.32
C ASP A 191 8.74 -43.79 4.19
N LYS A 192 8.64 -43.24 2.98
CA LYS A 192 7.96 -43.84 1.81
C LYS A 192 8.92 -44.00 0.64
#